data_AF-A0A4Y1ZHY4-F1
#
_entry.id   AF-A0A4Y1ZHY4-F1
#
_cell.length_a   1.000
_cell.length_b   1.000
_cell.length_c   1.000
_cell.angle_alpha   90.00
_cell.angle_beta   90.00
_cell.angle_gamma   90.00
#
_symmetry.space_group_name_H-M   'P 1'
#
loop_
_entity.id
_entity.type
_entity.pdbx_description
1 polymer ?
#
loop_
_entity_poly.entity_id
_entity_poly.type
_entity_poly.pdbx_seq_one_letter_code
_entity_poly.pdbx_strand_id
1 'polypeptide(L)'
;MSKNNPTVEALVKQNNQLRDELLEENKSYYEDLLTYIRTAGLFYDDLEVERLLMQILQDILSAQHDGQSAEAFLEKVLRKPLMR
;
A
#
# COMPACT_ATOMS: atom_id res chain seq x y z
N MET A 1 -20.66 11.03 15.98
CA MET A 1 -20.05 11.11 14.63
C MET A 1 -19.87 9.69 14.15
N SER A 2 -20.70 9.20 13.20
CA SER A 2 -20.41 7.91 12.55
C SER A 2 -19.16 8.09 11.70
N LYS A 3 -18.02 7.61 12.19
CA LYS A 3 -16.87 7.37 11.31
C LYS A 3 -17.27 6.18 10.45
N ASN A 4 -17.68 6.43 9.22
CA ASN A 4 -17.94 5.37 8.24
C ASN A 4 -16.60 4.68 7.98
N ASN A 5 -16.36 3.54 8.65
CA ASN A 5 -15.20 2.72 8.35
C ASN A 5 -15.37 2.19 6.91
N PRO A 6 -14.34 2.30 6.06
CA PRO A 6 -14.40 1.74 4.72
C PRO A 6 -14.54 0.21 4.80
N THR A 7 -15.23 -0.39 3.85
CA THR A 7 -15.27 -1.86 3.74
C THR A 7 -14.03 -2.37 3.02
N VAL A 8 -13.75 -3.66 3.15
CA VAL A 8 -12.66 -4.34 2.43
C VAL A 8 -12.80 -4.13 0.92
N GLU A 9 -14.00 -4.31 0.37
CA GLU A 9 -14.26 -4.15 -1.07
C GLU A 9 -14.04 -2.70 -1.53
N ALA A 10 -14.39 -1.72 -0.70
CA ALA A 10 -14.13 -0.31 -1.00
C ALA A 10 -12.63 -0.02 -1.07
N LEU A 11 -11.84 -0.58 -0.15
CA LEU A 11 -10.38 -0.43 -0.16
C LEU A 11 -9.75 -1.12 -1.36
N VAL A 12 -10.16 -2.36 -1.68
CA VAL A 12 -9.67 -3.08 -2.87
C VAL A 12 -9.98 -2.31 -4.14
N LYS A 13 -11.20 -1.76 -4.26
CA LYS A 13 -11.59 -0.97 -5.44
C LYS A 13 -10.74 0.29 -5.57
N GLN A 14 -10.60 1.05 -4.49
CA GLN A 14 -9.77 2.27 -4.47
C GLN A 14 -8.31 1.94 -4.76
N ASN A 15 -7.81 0.81 -4.24
CA ASN A 15 -6.46 0.35 -4.46
C ASN A 15 -6.18 0.12 -5.95
N ASN A 16 -7.07 -0.61 -6.63
CA ASN A 16 -6.95 -0.87 -8.05
C ASN A 16 -6.93 0.43 -8.88
N GLN A 17 -7.77 1.40 -8.52
CA GLN A 17 -7.82 2.70 -9.20
C GLN A 17 -6.52 3.48 -9.04
N LEU A 18 -6.04 3.63 -7.80
CA LEU A 18 -4.82 4.39 -7.50
C LEU A 18 -3.55 3.72 -8.04
N ARG A 19 -3.54 2.39 -8.13
CA ARG A 19 -2.42 1.64 -8.68
C ARG A 19 -2.17 1.94 -10.17
N ASP A 20 -3.19 2.38 -10.90
CA ASP A 20 -3.03 2.82 -12.29
C ASP A 20 -2.34 4.18 -12.42
N GLU A 21 -2.18 4.94 -11.33
CA GLU A 21 -1.44 6.21 -11.28
C GLU A 21 0.07 6.01 -11.02
N LEU A 22 0.50 4.79 -10.70
CA LEU A 22 1.91 4.47 -10.50
C LEU A 22 2.66 4.42 -11.84
N LEU A 23 3.91 4.89 -11.83
CA LEU A 23 4.88 4.58 -12.87
C LEU A 23 5.13 3.08 -12.93
N GLU A 24 5.50 2.58 -14.10
CA GLU A 24 5.61 1.14 -14.37
C GLU A 24 6.51 0.40 -13.37
N GLU A 25 7.67 0.98 -13.02
CA GLU A 25 8.59 0.42 -12.02
C GLU A 25 7.96 0.32 -10.62
N ASN A 26 7.25 1.37 -10.18
CA ASN A 26 6.58 1.42 -8.88
C ASN A 26 5.36 0.50 -8.85
N LYS A 27 4.65 0.38 -9.98
CA LYS A 27 3.50 -0.51 -10.14
C LYS A 27 3.93 -1.97 -10.01
N SER A 28 4.95 -2.39 -10.75
CA SER A 28 5.48 -3.75 -10.69
C SER A 28 5.90 -4.10 -9.25
N TYR A 29 6.65 -3.21 -8.61
CA TYR A 29 7.07 -3.41 -7.22
C TYR A 29 5.88 -3.52 -6.25
N TYR A 30 4.89 -2.61 -6.39
CA TYR A 30 3.72 -2.64 -5.53
C TYR A 30 2.88 -3.91 -5.71
N GLU A 31 2.74 -4.42 -6.93
CA GLU A 31 1.98 -5.64 -7.22
C GLU A 31 2.63 -6.90 -6.64
N ASP A 32 3.96 -6.97 -6.62
CA ASP A 32 4.69 -8.05 -5.95
C ASP A 32 4.46 -8.01 -4.44
N LEU A 33 4.55 -6.81 -3.84
CA LEU A 33 4.30 -6.60 -2.41
C LEU A 33 2.84 -6.90 -2.05
N LEU A 34 1.89 -6.49 -2.90
CA LEU A 34 0.46 -6.74 -2.74
C LEU A 34 0.18 -8.24 -2.65
N THR A 35 0.76 -9.01 -3.57
CA THR A 35 0.63 -10.47 -3.60
C THR A 35 1.21 -11.11 -2.34
N TYR A 36 2.41 -10.69 -1.94
CA TYR A 36 3.08 -11.20 -0.75
C TYR A 36 2.25 -10.92 0.51
N ILE A 37 1.83 -9.67 0.74
CA ILE A 37 1.09 -9.26 1.93
C ILE A 37 -0.26 -9.94 2.01
N ARG A 38 -1.02 -10.06 0.91
CA ARG A 38 -2.31 -10.77 0.92
C ARG A 38 -2.15 -12.26 1.21
N THR A 39 -1.10 -12.88 0.66
CA THR A 39 -0.81 -14.30 0.90
C THR A 39 -0.37 -14.55 2.34
N ALA A 40 0.52 -13.71 2.88
CA ALA A 40 0.93 -13.76 4.28
C ALA A 40 -0.21 -13.37 5.23
N GLY A 41 -1.12 -12.53 4.75
CA GLY A 41 -2.27 -11.96 5.44
C GLY A 41 -3.46 -12.91 5.60
N LEU A 42 -3.44 -14.12 5.03
CA LEU A 42 -4.59 -15.03 5.00
C LEU A 42 -5.17 -15.41 6.38
N PHE A 43 -4.37 -15.27 7.44
CA PHE A 43 -4.79 -15.57 8.82
C PHE A 43 -5.05 -14.30 9.67
N TYR A 44 -5.06 -13.12 9.04
CA TYR A 44 -5.22 -11.82 9.68
C TYR A 44 -6.56 -11.17 9.28
N ASP A 45 -6.90 -10.04 9.92
CA ASP A 45 -8.10 -9.27 9.59
C ASP A 45 -7.94 -8.58 8.23
N ASP A 46 -8.82 -8.92 7.27
CA ASP A 46 -8.76 -8.40 5.90
C ASP A 46 -8.81 -6.86 5.85
N LEU A 47 -9.54 -6.21 6.76
CA LEU A 47 -9.65 -4.76 6.79
C LEU A 47 -8.34 -4.12 7.28
N GLU A 48 -7.63 -4.73 8.22
CA GLU A 48 -6.27 -4.32 8.59
C GLU A 48 -5.27 -4.51 7.45
N VAL A 49 -5.32 -5.66 6.78
CA VAL A 49 -4.46 -5.97 5.62
C VAL A 49 -4.66 -4.96 4.49
N GLU A 50 -5.90 -4.70 4.08
CA GLU A 50 -6.18 -3.74 3.00
C GLU A 50 -5.86 -2.28 3.40
N ARG A 51 -6.01 -1.91 4.68
CA ARG A 51 -5.57 -0.58 5.16
C ARG A 51 -4.06 -0.40 5.09
N LEU A 52 -3.29 -1.42 5.47
CA LEU A 52 -1.83 -1.39 5.34
C LEU A 52 -1.42 -1.23 3.87
N LEU A 53 -2.01 -2.03 2.98
CA LEU A 53 -1.76 -1.97 1.54
C LEU A 53 -2.08 -0.60 0.96
N MET A 54 -3.21 -0.02 1.36
CA MET A 54 -3.63 1.33 0.96
C MET A 54 -2.67 2.41 1.47
N GLN A 55 -2.17 2.29 2.70
CA GLN A 55 -1.16 3.22 3.24
C GLN A 55 0.14 3.16 2.42
N ILE A 56 0.62 1.95 2.13
CA ILE A 56 1.85 1.76 1.35
C ILE A 56 1.68 2.35 -0.06
N LEU A 57 0.55 2.10 -0.73
CA LEU A 57 0.26 2.65 -2.06
C LEU A 57 0.31 4.19 -2.07
N GLN A 58 -0.33 4.84 -1.11
CA GLN A 58 -0.33 6.30 -0.98
C GLN A 58 1.07 6.84 -0.68
N ASP A 59 1.83 6.14 0.15
CA ASP A 59 3.21 6.51 0.46
C ASP A 59 4.09 6.44 -0.81
N ILE A 60 3.92 5.41 -1.67
CA ILE A 60 4.61 5.28 -2.97
C ILE A 60 4.21 6.42 -3.92
N LEU A 61 2.91 6.67 -4.08
CA LEU A 61 2.40 7.74 -4.95
C LEU A 61 2.94 9.12 -4.51
N SER A 62 2.99 9.37 -3.21
CA SER A 62 3.54 10.62 -2.67
C SER A 62 5.02 10.77 -3.02
N ALA A 63 5.81 9.73 -2.83
CA ALA A 63 7.24 9.75 -3.17
C ALA A 63 7.47 9.93 -4.67
N GLN A 64 6.66 9.26 -5.50
CA GLN A 64 6.69 9.42 -6.96
C GLN A 64 6.37 10.87 -7.39
N HIS A 65 5.34 11.49 -6.80
CA HIS A 65 4.98 12.88 -7.08
C HIS A 65 6.08 13.87 -6.65
N ASP A 66 6.80 13.56 -5.57
CA ASP A 66 7.92 14.36 -5.10
C ASP A 66 9.22 14.13 -5.90
N GLY A 67 9.19 13.28 -6.94
CA GLY A 67 10.35 12.94 -7.77
C GLY A 67 11.40 12.11 -7.04
N GLN A 68 11.04 11.46 -5.93
CA GLN A 68 11.92 10.54 -5.21
C GLN A 68 11.94 9.19 -5.94
N SER A 69 13.14 8.60 -6.07
CA SER A 69 13.26 7.26 -6.63
C SER A 69 12.64 6.22 -5.71
N ALA A 70 12.16 5.12 -6.30
CA ALA A 70 11.61 3.97 -5.58
C ALA A 70 12.56 3.45 -4.48
N GLU A 71 13.87 3.51 -4.72
CA GLU A 71 14.92 3.09 -3.80
C GLU A 71 15.02 3.98 -2.55
N ALA A 72 14.98 5.32 -2.72
CA ALA A 72 14.99 6.25 -1.59
C ALA A 72 13.72 6.12 -0.72
N PHE A 73 12.60 5.83 -1.36
CA PHE A 73 11.36 5.51 -0.67
C PHE A 73 11.47 4.18 0.12
N LEU A 74 12.08 3.15 -0.48
CA LEU A 74 12.30 1.84 0.14
C LEU A 74 13.08 1.94 1.45
N GLU A 75 14.15 2.74 1.48
CA GLU A 75 14.92 2.99 2.69
C GLU A 75 14.04 3.55 3.82
N LYS A 76 13.06 4.41 3.50
CA LYS A 76 12.15 5.02 4.46
C LYS A 76 11.09 4.05 4.97
N VAL A 77 10.56 3.18 4.09
CA VAL A 77 9.57 2.15 4.48
C VAL A 77 10.21 1.05 5.30
N LEU A 78 11.37 0.53 4.87
CA LEU A 78 12.09 -0.55 5.56
C LEU A 78 12.74 -0.08 6.88
N ARG A 79 12.99 1.23 7.04
CA ARG A 79 13.45 1.81 8.31
C ARG A 79 12.34 2.19 9.28
N LYS A 80 11.05 2.07 8.94
CA LYS A 80 10.02 2.15 10.00
C LYS A 80 10.27 0.95 10.91
N PRO A 81 10.67 1.16 12.18
CA PRO A 81 10.89 0.04 13.07
C PRO A 81 9.56 -0.71 13.15
N LEU A 82 9.61 -2.04 13.04
CA LEU A 82 8.59 -2.92 13.60
C LEU A 82 8.32 -2.40 15.02
N MET A 83 7.28 -1.58 15.16
CA MET A 83 6.88 -1.09 16.46
C MET A 83 6.35 -2.30 17.20
N ARG A 84 7.10 -2.63 18.26
CA ARG A 84 6.77 -3.57 19.32
C ARG A 84 5.38 -3.33 19.88
#